data_AF-A0A0S4R8L8-F1
#
_entry.id   AF-A0A0S4R8L8-F1
#
_cell.length_a   1.000
_cell.length_b   1.000
_cell.length_c   1.000
_cell.angle_alpha   90.00
_cell.angle_beta   90.00
_cell.angle_gamma   90.00
#
_symmetry.space_group_name_H-M   'P 1'
#
loop_
_entity.id
_entity.type
_entity.pdbx_description
1 polymer ?
#
loop_
_entity_poly.entity_id
_entity_poly.type
_entity_poly.pdbx_seq_one_letter_code
_entity_poly.pdbx_strand_id
1 'polypeptide(L)'
;MIYDVCIIGSGAGASPVAYELSRAGFNVVVLEKGKFYTQGDFSKDELAISRRKMFIPNLKDEYHIVMEKEPNGEVSRYDGTWSFWNGSLVGGSSNLMSGFFHRLKPNDFKLKSIYGEVEGANVAD
;
A
#
# COMPACT_ATOMS: atom_id res chain seq x y z
N MET A 1 -28.96 -1.55 0.64
CA MET A 1 -28.50 -0.76 1.80
C MET A 1 -27.88 0.52 1.27
N ILE A 2 -28.11 1.65 1.94
CA ILE A 2 -27.52 2.94 1.60
C ILE A 2 -26.38 3.18 2.61
N TYR A 3 -25.22 3.61 2.13
CA TYR A 3 -24.05 3.96 2.95
C TYR A 3 -23.73 5.43 2.78
N ASP A 4 -23.23 6.07 3.84
CA ASP A 4 -22.80 7.47 3.82
C ASP A 4 -21.41 7.60 3.21
N VAL A 5 -20.53 6.61 3.43
CA VAL A 5 -19.15 6.61 2.95
C VAL A 5 -18.77 5.24 2.40
N CYS A 6 -18.15 5.23 1.21
CA CYS A 6 -17.50 4.05 0.62
C CYS A 6 -15.98 4.25 0.60
N ILE A 7 -15.25 3.34 1.24
CA ILE A 7 -13.80 3.35 1.31
C ILE A 7 -13.28 2.19 0.46
N ILE A 8 -12.39 2.50 -0.48
CA ILE A 8 -11.76 1.50 -1.36
C ILE A 8 -10.40 1.12 -0.79
N GLY A 9 -10.27 -0.12 -0.35
CA GLY A 9 -9.10 -0.67 0.33
C GLY A 9 -9.18 -0.54 1.84
N SER A 10 -8.73 -1.57 2.55
CA SER A 10 -8.69 -1.65 4.01
C SER A 10 -7.28 -1.47 4.59
N GLY A 11 -6.36 -0.93 3.80
CA GLY A 11 -4.95 -0.76 4.17
C GLY A 11 -4.72 0.24 5.31
N ALA A 12 -3.45 0.41 5.66
CA ALA A 12 -3.00 1.23 6.80
C ALA A 12 -3.52 2.68 6.81
N GLY A 13 -3.68 3.31 5.63
CA GLY A 13 -4.21 4.67 5.54
C GLY A 13 -5.73 4.75 5.66
N ALA A 14 -6.44 3.73 5.18
CA ALA A 14 -7.90 3.71 5.10
C ALA A 14 -8.56 3.23 6.40
N SER A 15 -7.96 2.25 7.06
CA SER A 15 -8.50 1.65 8.29
C SER A 15 -8.75 2.67 9.42
N PRO A 16 -7.82 3.60 9.74
CA PRO A 16 -8.08 4.63 10.75
C PRO A 16 -9.23 5.55 10.36
N VAL A 17 -9.34 5.92 9.08
CA VAL A 17 -10.43 6.77 8.58
C VAL A 17 -11.77 6.05 8.71
N ALA A 18 -11.83 4.77 8.33
CA ALA A 18 -13.02 3.95 8.49
C ALA A 18 -13.46 3.85 9.96
N TYR A 19 -12.51 3.66 10.86
CA TYR A 19 -12.75 3.61 12.30
C TYR A 19 -13.32 4.93 12.83
N GLU A 20 -12.69 6.05 12.49
CA GLU A 20 -13.12 7.38 12.96
C GLU A 20 -14.52 7.75 12.45
N LEU A 21 -14.79 7.51 11.16
CA LEU A 21 -16.10 7.78 10.56
C LEU A 21 -17.19 6.87 11.14
N SER A 22 -16.90 5.58 11.30
CA SER A 22 -17.87 4.65 11.92
C SER A 22 -18.16 5.05 13.37
N ARG A 23 -17.13 5.45 14.12
CA ARG A 23 -17.27 5.92 15.51
C ARG A 23 -18.06 7.22 15.61
N ALA A 24 -18.00 8.07 14.60
CA ALA A 24 -18.82 9.28 14.50
C ALA A 24 -20.28 9.01 14.09
N GLY A 25 -20.65 7.75 13.81
CA GLY A 25 -22.04 7.34 13.53
C GLY A 25 -22.39 7.25 12.05
N PHE A 26 -21.43 7.38 11.13
CA PHE A 26 -21.67 7.19 9.70
C PHE A 26 -21.81 5.72 9.34
N ASN A 27 -22.67 5.41 8.37
CA ASN A 27 -22.75 4.09 7.75
C ASN A 27 -21.61 3.96 6.73
N VAL A 28 -20.54 3.29 7.12
CA VAL A 28 -19.34 3.12 6.29
C VAL A 28 -19.31 1.72 5.67
N VAL A 29 -19.06 1.63 4.37
CA VAL A 29 -18.68 0.39 3.68
C VAL A 29 -17.21 0.44 3.29
N VAL A 30 -16.48 -0.64 3.55
CA VAL A 30 -15.10 -0.81 3.13
C VAL A 30 -15.04 -1.95 2.11
N LEU A 31 -14.51 -1.66 0.93
CA LEU A 31 -14.31 -2.63 -0.13
C LEU A 31 -12.85 -3.03 -0.17
N GLU A 32 -12.54 -4.22 0.33
CA GLU A 32 -11.22 -4.83 0.21
C GLU A 32 -11.25 -5.93 -0.84
N LYS A 33 -10.25 -5.92 -1.72
CA LYS A 33 -10.10 -6.95 -2.75
C LYS A 33 -9.57 -8.24 -2.16
N GLY A 34 -8.63 -8.12 -1.23
CA GLY A 34 -8.00 -9.24 -0.55
C GLY A 34 -8.94 -10.00 0.39
N LYS A 35 -8.56 -11.23 0.73
CA LYS A 35 -9.31 -12.03 1.70
C LYS A 35 -9.13 -11.51 3.13
N PHE A 36 -10.12 -11.78 3.97
CA PHE A 36 -9.97 -11.70 5.42
C PHE A 36 -9.30 -12.97 5.92
N TYR A 37 -8.01 -12.90 6.21
CA TYR A 37 -7.26 -14.02 6.81
C TYR A 37 -7.34 -13.97 8.33
N THR A 38 -7.44 -15.14 8.93
CA THR A 38 -7.39 -15.37 10.36
C THR A 38 -6.04 -15.96 10.75
N GLN A 39 -5.77 -16.05 12.06
CA GLN A 39 -4.51 -16.62 12.55
C GLN A 39 -4.23 -18.03 12.00
N GLY A 40 -5.26 -18.85 11.79
CA GLY A 40 -5.12 -20.22 11.27
C GLY A 40 -4.71 -20.29 9.80
N ASP A 41 -4.86 -19.20 9.05
CA ASP A 41 -4.47 -19.14 7.63
C ASP A 41 -2.97 -18.85 7.45
N PHE A 42 -2.29 -18.37 8.49
CA PHE A 42 -0.87 -18.06 8.44
C PHE A 42 -0.02 -19.28 8.80
N SER A 43 0.97 -19.57 7.96
CA SER A 43 1.98 -20.59 8.20
C SER A 43 3.33 -19.95 8.53
N LYS A 44 4.17 -20.60 9.33
CA LYS A 44 5.57 -20.18 9.53
C LYS A 44 6.51 -20.70 8.43
N ASP A 45 5.96 -21.35 7.40
CA ASP A 45 6.72 -21.77 6.22
C ASP A 45 7.09 -20.55 5.36
N GLU A 46 8.36 -20.18 5.41
CA GLU A 46 8.92 -19.08 4.63
C GLU A 46 8.75 -19.30 3.12
N LEU A 47 8.78 -20.53 2.62
CA LEU A 47 8.54 -20.80 1.21
C LEU A 47 7.09 -20.47 0.83
N ALA A 48 6.14 -20.71 1.73
CA ALA A 48 4.73 -20.40 1.53
C ALA A 48 4.44 -18.89 1.57
N ILE A 49 5.16 -18.11 2.36
CA ILE A 49 4.95 -16.67 2.50
C ILE A 49 5.80 -15.85 1.51
N SER A 50 7.08 -16.18 1.39
CA SER A 50 8.06 -15.39 0.63
C SER A 50 8.16 -15.78 -0.84
N ARG A 51 7.81 -17.02 -1.21
CA ARG A 51 7.92 -17.52 -2.60
C ARG A 51 6.60 -17.82 -3.28
N ARG A 52 5.52 -18.07 -2.54
CA ARG A 52 4.20 -18.31 -3.13
C ARG A 52 3.38 -17.03 -3.15
N LYS A 53 2.50 -16.92 -4.15
CA LYS A 53 1.66 -15.74 -4.40
C LYS A 53 0.43 -15.69 -3.48
N MET A 54 0.62 -15.84 -2.17
CA MET A 54 -0.48 -15.96 -1.21
C MET A 54 -1.21 -14.62 -0.99
N PHE A 55 -0.45 -13.51 -0.98
CA PHE A 55 -0.95 -12.16 -0.69
C PHE A 55 -0.77 -11.19 -1.85
N ILE A 56 -0.62 -11.73 -3.06
CA ILE A 56 -0.28 -10.99 -4.28
C ILE A 56 -1.49 -11.04 -5.23
N PRO A 57 -1.83 -9.93 -5.90
CA PRO A 57 -2.84 -9.93 -6.95
C PRO A 57 -2.52 -10.87 -8.12
N ASN A 58 -3.52 -11.24 -8.90
CA ASN A 58 -3.28 -11.96 -10.14
C ASN A 58 -2.84 -10.97 -11.23
N LEU A 59 -1.57 -11.04 -11.64
CA LEU A 59 -0.99 -10.15 -12.65
C LEU A 59 -1.71 -10.17 -14.02
N LYS A 60 -2.49 -11.22 -14.32
CA LYS A 60 -3.33 -11.23 -15.53
C LYS A 60 -4.50 -10.25 -15.44
N ASP A 61 -5.06 -10.09 -14.25
CA ASP A 61 -6.23 -9.25 -13.98
C ASP A 61 -5.80 -7.83 -13.59
N GLU A 62 -4.58 -7.70 -13.04
CA GLU A 62 -3.97 -6.46 -12.59
C GLU A 62 -2.60 -6.30 -13.24
N TYR A 63 -2.61 -5.78 -14.47
CA TYR A 63 -1.40 -5.53 -15.23
C TYR A 63 -0.65 -4.34 -14.62
N HIS A 64 0.56 -4.61 -14.14
CA HIS A 64 1.47 -3.57 -13.68
C HIS A 64 2.60 -3.43 -14.68
N ILE A 65 2.76 -2.24 -15.24
CA ILE A 65 3.83 -1.94 -16.17
C ILE A 65 4.90 -1.13 -15.43
N VAL A 66 5.95 -1.80 -14.95
CA VAL A 66 7.22 -1.10 -14.65
C VAL A 66 7.96 -1.02 -15.98
N MET A 67 7.79 0.11 -16.64
CA MET A 67 8.48 0.45 -17.88
C MET A 67 9.78 1.16 -17.53
N GLU A 68 10.91 0.59 -17.93
CA GLU A 68 12.18 1.29 -17.92
C GLU A 68 12.44 1.82 -19.33
N LYS A 69 12.76 3.12 -19.44
CA LYS A 69 13.09 3.73 -20.72
C LYS A 69 14.59 3.59 -20.93
N GLU A 70 14.95 2.74 -21.88
CA GLU A 70 16.34 2.53 -22.26
C GLU A 70 16.92 3.80 -22.90
N PRO A 71 18.25 4.02 -22.83
CA PRO A 71 18.91 5.16 -23.46
C PRO A 71 18.68 5.28 -24.98
N ASN A 72 18.34 4.17 -25.64
CA ASN A 72 18.00 4.12 -27.06
C ASN A 72 16.53 4.53 -27.35
N GLY A 73 15.75 4.85 -26.33
CA GLY A 73 14.34 5.26 -26.43
C GLY A 73 13.35 4.09 -26.44
N GLU A 74 13.81 2.85 -26.41
CA GLU A 74 12.96 1.67 -26.26
C GLU A 74 12.42 1.59 -24.83
N VAL A 75 11.25 0.97 -24.69
CA VAL A 75 10.64 0.75 -23.39
C VAL A 75 10.63 -0.74 -23.12
N SER A 76 11.49 -1.17 -22.20
CA SER A 76 11.64 -2.58 -21.83
C SER A 76 10.72 -2.88 -20.63
N ARG A 77 10.10 -4.06 -20.67
CA ARG A 77 9.32 -4.58 -19.53
C ARG A 77 10.30 -5.17 -18.53
N TYR A 78 10.32 -4.63 -17.31
CA TYR A 78 11.08 -5.23 -16.22
C TYR A 78 10.40 -6.54 -15.76
N ASP A 79 10.86 -7.70 -16.24
CA ASP A 79 10.54 -9.02 -15.66
C ASP A 79 11.44 -9.27 -14.44
N GLY A 80 11.28 -8.42 -13.44
CA GLY A 80 12.02 -8.51 -12.18
C GLY A 80 11.49 -9.59 -11.24
N THR A 81 12.40 -10.14 -10.42
CA THR A 81 12.06 -10.93 -9.23
C THR A 81 11.54 -10.09 -8.07
N TRP A 82 11.53 -8.75 -8.21
CA TRP A 82 11.14 -7.83 -7.16
C TRP A 82 9.62 -7.78 -7.02
N SER A 83 9.08 -8.54 -6.06
CA SER A 83 7.68 -8.44 -5.68
C SER A 83 7.48 -7.26 -4.72
N PHE A 84 7.29 -6.06 -5.26
CA PHE A 84 6.79 -4.91 -4.49
C PHE A 84 5.29 -5.03 -4.15
N TRP A 85 4.66 -6.16 -4.48
CA TRP A 85 3.22 -6.29 -4.67
C TRP A 85 2.60 -7.27 -3.69
N ASN A 86 2.90 -7.10 -2.41
CA ASN A 86 2.28 -7.85 -1.33
C ASN A 86 1.26 -6.97 -0.58
N GLY A 87 0.24 -7.61 0.00
CA GLY A 87 -0.75 -6.89 0.81
C GLY A 87 -2.17 -6.89 0.24
N SER A 88 -2.52 -7.80 -0.68
CA SER A 88 -3.93 -8.05 -1.05
C SER A 88 -4.64 -8.88 0.02
N LEU A 89 -4.91 -8.28 1.17
CA LEU A 89 -5.67 -8.84 2.29
C LEU A 89 -6.29 -7.74 3.15
N VAL A 90 -7.24 -8.08 4.00
CA VAL A 90 -7.79 -7.13 4.97
C VAL A 90 -6.68 -6.60 5.90
N GLY A 91 -6.59 -5.28 6.02
CA GLY A 91 -5.49 -4.57 6.69
C GLY A 91 -4.33 -4.20 5.76
N GLY A 92 -4.26 -4.79 4.57
CA GLY A 92 -3.26 -4.48 3.55
C GLY A 92 -1.84 -4.84 3.98
N SER A 93 -0.88 -4.05 3.51
CA SER A 93 0.56 -4.25 3.75
C SER A 93 0.98 -4.13 5.21
N SER A 94 0.14 -3.58 6.11
CA SER A 94 0.44 -3.56 7.55
C SER A 94 0.52 -4.96 8.17
N ASN A 95 -0.09 -5.97 7.55
CA ASN A 95 0.08 -7.37 7.96
C ASN A 95 1.48 -7.92 7.61
N LEU A 96 2.17 -7.30 6.66
CA LEU A 96 3.41 -7.81 6.05
C LEU A 96 4.60 -6.88 6.29
N MET A 97 4.40 -5.74 6.96
CA MET A 97 5.49 -4.85 7.33
C MET A 97 6.37 -5.50 8.39
N SER A 98 7.67 -5.23 8.33
CA SER A 98 8.67 -5.80 9.25
C SER A 98 8.58 -5.27 10.70
N GLY A 99 7.49 -4.59 11.07
CA GLY A 99 7.25 -4.11 12.43
C GLY A 99 8.09 -2.89 12.85
N PHE A 100 8.69 -2.17 11.91
CA PHE A 100 9.41 -0.93 12.20
C PHE A 100 8.45 0.27 12.23
N PHE A 101 8.31 0.89 13.41
CA PHE A 101 7.42 2.04 13.63
C PHE A 101 8.20 3.33 13.90
N HIS A 102 9.03 3.73 12.95
CA HIS A 102 9.72 5.02 13.03
C HIS A 102 8.75 6.17 12.72
N ARG A 103 8.92 7.29 13.43
CA ARG A 103 8.19 8.52 13.15
C ARG A 103 9.06 9.48 12.36
N LEU A 104 8.40 10.31 11.56
CA LEU A 104 9.02 11.46 10.92
C LEU A 104 9.62 12.39 11.99
N LYS A 105 10.77 12.97 11.68
CA LYS A 105 11.43 14.00 12.48
C LYS A 105 10.71 15.33 12.27
N PRO A 106 10.79 16.28 13.22
CA PRO A 106 10.15 17.60 13.06
C PRO A 106 10.53 18.35 11.78
N ASN A 107 11.75 18.16 11.26
CA ASN A 107 12.21 18.80 10.04
C ASN A 107 11.64 18.18 8.77
N ASP A 108 11.15 16.93 8.81
CA ASP A 108 10.55 16.27 7.65
C ASP A 108 9.21 16.92 7.26
N PHE A 109 8.62 17.72 8.16
CA PHE A 109 7.42 18.54 7.92
C PHE A 109 7.75 19.99 7.56
N LYS A 110 9.03 20.34 7.46
CA LYS A 110 9.50 21.72 7.21
C LYS A 110 10.57 21.76 6.12
N LEU A 111 10.39 20.93 5.10
CA LEU A 111 11.42 20.70 4.09
C LEU A 111 11.77 22.00 3.35
N LYS A 112 10.77 22.81 3.01
CA LYS A 112 10.98 24.09 2.33
C LYS A 112 11.62 25.11 3.27
N SER A 113 11.09 25.27 4.47
CA SER A 113 11.63 26.23 5.45
C SER A 113 13.07 25.92 5.89
N ILE A 114 13.44 24.65 6.01
CA ILE A 114 14.76 24.24 6.53
C ILE A 114 15.81 24.13 5.44
N TYR A 115 15.45 23.57 4.28
CA TYR A 115 16.41 23.26 3.22
C TYR A 115 16.30 24.17 2.00
N GLY A 116 15.30 25.05 1.95
CA GLY A 116 15.08 26.00 0.87
C GLY A 116 14.28 25.43 -0.29
N GLU A 117 14.05 26.27 -1.30
CA GLU A 117 13.44 25.85 -2.55
C GLU A 117 14.47 25.14 -3.45
N VAL A 118 14.01 24.08 -4.12
CA VAL A 118 14.77 23.40 -5.17
C VAL A 118 14.13 23.77 -6.51
N GLU A 119 14.94 24.27 -7.45
CA GLU A 119 14.46 24.70 -8.76
C GLU A 119 13.70 23.56 -9.47
N GLY A 120 12.46 23.82 -9.89
CA GLY A 120 11.59 22.85 -10.55
C GLY A 120 10.91 21.83 -9.62
N ALA A 121 11.16 21.86 -8.31
CA ALA A 121 10.49 20.99 -7.34
C ALA A 121 9.22 21.62 -6.75
N ASN A 122 8.31 20.78 -6.26
CA ASN A 122 7.05 21.18 -5.62
C ASN A 122 7.13 21.13 -4.08
N VAL A 123 8.29 21.43 -3.49
CA VAL A 123 8.51 21.37 -2.04
C VAL A 123 7.65 22.43 -1.32
N ALA A 124 6.96 22.02 -0.26
CA ALA A 124 6.10 22.86 0.57
C ALA A 124 6.25 22.48 2.06
N ASP A 125 5.72 23.33 2.95
CA ASP A 125 5.54 23.06 4.38
C ASP A 125 4.04 22.96 4.72
#